data_AF-A0A267GYR7-F1
#
_entry.id   AF-A0A267GYR7-F1
#
_cell.length_a   1.000
_cell.length_b   1.000
_cell.length_c   1.000
_cell.angle_alpha   90.00
_cell.angle_beta   90.00
_cell.angle_gamma   90.00
#
_symmetry.space_group_name_H-M   'P 1'
#
loop_
_entity.id
_entity.type
_entity.pdbx_description
1 polymer ?
#
loop_
_entity_poly.entity_id
_entity_poly.type
_entity_poly.pdbx_seq_one_letter_code
_entity_poly.pdbx_strand_id
1 'polypeptide(L)'
;MKPVPGEADCPVFTLSEGQQAKAREAWAAAADTASSTDSPGRSSVYSASSAKMRLAVTQWARTTSMHGIGKLTEDEADAPSAMRRIVWTCLLVCSVGFFAYQISQLAIKFSQFPVATRRYEEDVTSVQFPAVTICPINGLSNFSTQANMKALTEVMGYIFSTAPPGSASTNSSSLPANMTCEEKWRLTTSNVPSKENFLMGSYAMGINQVNDSLLASVSVRLQRILLDCSYLGMQCTPKDFVTFRNAAFGFCYTINLNGSWRMASYGPFNSLQMTLALNQSDYVDNGYGDAGFRILITSRAPIRLPRPPAST
;
A
#
# COMPACT_ATOMS: atom_id res chain seq x y z
N MET A 1 32.94 -1.80 5.72
CA MET A 1 33.86 -1.46 4.60
C MET A 1 35.26 -1.88 5.02
N LYS A 2 35.90 -2.76 4.23
CA LYS A 2 37.25 -3.28 4.49
C LYS A 2 38.31 -2.18 4.30
N PRO A 3 39.40 -2.15 5.09
CA PRO A 3 40.56 -1.30 4.82
C PRO A 3 41.47 -1.91 3.74
N VAL A 4 42.12 -1.03 3.00
CA VAL A 4 43.12 -1.34 1.95
C VAL A 4 44.46 -1.70 2.62
N PRO A 5 45.16 -2.78 2.21
CA PRO A 5 46.49 -3.12 2.75
C PRO A 5 47.59 -2.28 2.12
N GLY A 6 48.57 -1.93 2.95
CA GLY A 6 49.73 -1.12 2.62
C GLY A 6 50.82 -1.83 1.81
N GLU A 7 51.66 -0.96 1.31
CA GLU A 7 52.83 -1.11 0.46
C GLU A 7 54.01 -1.70 1.24
N ALA A 8 54.28 -3.00 1.10
CA ALA A 8 55.56 -3.65 1.41
C ALA A 8 55.54 -5.13 0.98
N ASP A 9 55.91 -5.40 -0.28
CA ASP A 9 56.71 -6.57 -0.73
C ASP A 9 56.57 -6.73 -2.25
N CYS A 10 57.46 -6.08 -2.99
CA CYS A 10 57.76 -6.44 -4.37
C CYS A 10 59.26 -6.76 -4.47
N PRO A 11 59.66 -7.97 -4.88
CA PRO A 11 61.07 -8.29 -5.05
C PRO A 11 61.63 -7.54 -6.26
N VAL A 12 62.62 -6.67 -6.02
CA VAL A 12 63.37 -6.01 -7.10
C VAL A 12 64.48 -6.96 -7.54
N PHE A 13 64.42 -7.40 -8.80
CA PHE A 13 65.47 -8.18 -9.43
C PHE A 13 66.59 -7.24 -9.88
N THR A 14 67.74 -7.27 -9.22
CA THR A 14 68.95 -6.54 -9.66
C THR A 14 69.86 -7.48 -10.45
N LEU A 15 70.06 -7.19 -11.74
CA LEU A 15 70.96 -7.92 -12.62
C LEU A 15 72.42 -7.72 -12.18
N SER A 16 73.22 -8.80 -12.16
CA SER A 16 74.66 -8.74 -11.84
C SER A 16 75.44 -7.97 -12.92
N GLU A 17 76.60 -7.38 -12.58
CA GLU A 17 77.40 -6.56 -13.51
C GLU A 17 77.73 -7.29 -14.83
N GLY A 18 77.96 -8.60 -14.78
CA GLY A 18 78.17 -9.42 -15.98
C GLY A 18 76.92 -9.56 -16.87
N GLN A 19 75.71 -9.54 -16.30
CA GLN A 19 74.45 -9.51 -17.05
C GLN A 19 74.17 -8.11 -17.62
N GLN A 20 74.56 -7.05 -16.90
CA GLN A 20 74.46 -5.68 -17.40
C GLN A 20 75.40 -5.42 -18.57
N ALA A 21 76.62 -5.97 -18.56
CA ALA A 21 77.55 -5.88 -19.68
C ALA A 21 77.01 -6.58 -20.93
N LYS A 22 76.48 -7.79 -20.79
CA LYS A 22 75.85 -8.54 -21.90
C LYS A 22 74.61 -7.85 -22.46
N ALA A 23 73.81 -7.21 -21.59
CA ALA A 23 72.67 -6.41 -22.00
C ALA A 23 73.08 -5.13 -22.73
N ARG A 24 74.20 -4.49 -22.34
CA ARG A 24 74.75 -3.31 -23.04
C ARG A 24 75.33 -3.66 -24.41
N GLU A 25 76.01 -4.80 -24.55
CA GLU A 25 76.47 -5.30 -25.85
C GLU A 25 75.30 -5.68 -26.76
N ALA A 26 74.27 -6.35 -26.22
CA ALA A 26 73.05 -6.65 -26.96
C ALA A 26 72.30 -5.36 -27.37
N TRP A 27 72.31 -4.33 -26.53
CA TRP A 27 71.71 -3.02 -26.84
C TRP A 27 72.52 -2.24 -27.87
N ALA A 28 73.85 -2.28 -27.82
CA ALA A 28 74.72 -1.65 -28.82
C ALA A 28 74.58 -2.33 -30.19
N ALA A 29 74.56 -3.67 -30.23
CA ALA A 29 74.31 -4.43 -31.47
C ALA A 29 72.88 -4.18 -32.03
N ALA A 30 71.88 -4.03 -31.15
CA ALA A 30 70.52 -3.67 -31.57
C ALA A 30 70.41 -2.20 -32.04
N ALA A 31 71.18 -1.28 -31.46
CA ALA A 31 71.21 0.13 -31.85
C ALA A 31 71.89 0.34 -33.22
N ASP A 32 72.98 -0.40 -33.50
CA ASP A 32 73.63 -0.38 -34.83
C ASP A 32 72.72 -1.00 -35.91
N THR A 33 71.94 -2.03 -35.57
CA THR A 33 70.94 -2.62 -36.50
C THR A 33 69.74 -1.69 -36.71
N ALA A 34 69.40 -0.86 -35.71
CA ALA A 34 68.33 0.15 -35.81
C ALA A 34 68.77 1.42 -36.58
N SER A 35 70.07 1.71 -36.65
CA SER A 35 70.59 2.86 -37.41
C SER A 35 70.82 2.56 -38.90
N SER A 36 70.80 1.30 -39.34
CA SER A 36 71.03 0.93 -40.75
C SER A 36 69.78 0.44 -41.50
N THR A 37 68.59 0.59 -40.93
CA THR A 37 67.30 0.37 -41.63
C THR A 37 66.53 1.66 -41.81
N ASP A 38 67.17 2.67 -42.40
CA ASP A 38 66.44 3.73 -43.10
C ASP A 38 65.96 3.17 -44.45
N SER A 39 64.89 2.36 -44.40
CA SER A 39 64.14 1.97 -45.58
C SER A 39 63.04 3.02 -45.80
N PRO A 40 63.02 3.76 -46.93
CA PRO A 40 62.18 4.94 -47.17
C PRO A 40 60.66 4.63 -47.32
N GLY A 41 60.17 3.49 -46.81
CA GLY A 41 58.82 2.96 -47.07
C GLY A 41 57.94 2.66 -45.85
N ARG A 42 58.42 2.74 -44.60
CA ARG A 42 57.58 2.38 -43.44
C ARG A 42 56.66 3.52 -43.00
N SER A 43 57.16 4.75 -43.03
CA SER A 43 56.39 5.98 -42.81
C SER A 43 55.32 6.21 -43.90
N SER A 44 55.58 5.76 -45.15
CA SER A 44 54.61 5.89 -46.24
C SER A 44 53.42 4.93 -46.12
N VAL A 45 53.60 3.72 -45.58
CA VAL A 45 52.52 2.72 -45.41
C VAL A 45 51.55 3.10 -44.27
N TYR A 46 52.04 3.57 -43.12
CA TYR A 46 51.18 4.07 -42.04
C TYR A 46 50.45 5.37 -42.45
N SER A 47 51.14 6.25 -43.18
CA SER A 47 50.55 7.46 -43.77
C SER A 47 49.41 7.09 -44.74
N ALA A 48 49.63 6.13 -45.63
CA ALA A 48 48.64 5.66 -46.61
C ALA A 48 47.42 4.97 -45.97
N SER A 49 47.60 4.18 -44.91
CA SER A 49 46.49 3.56 -44.15
C SER A 49 45.64 4.63 -43.42
N SER A 50 46.29 5.60 -42.77
CA SER A 50 45.60 6.70 -42.11
C SER A 50 44.86 7.61 -43.10
N ALA A 51 45.41 7.82 -44.30
CA ALA A 51 44.80 8.61 -45.36
C ALA A 51 43.52 7.94 -45.90
N LYS A 52 43.55 6.62 -46.12
CA LYS A 52 42.37 5.83 -46.52
C LYS A 52 41.27 5.88 -45.45
N MET A 53 41.64 5.74 -44.19
CA MET A 53 40.69 5.82 -43.08
C MET A 53 40.07 7.21 -42.95
N ARG A 54 40.88 8.28 -43.08
CA ARG A 54 40.39 9.66 -43.09
C ARG A 54 39.40 9.90 -44.22
N LEU A 55 39.72 9.44 -45.43
CA LEU A 55 38.82 9.53 -46.59
C LEU A 55 37.49 8.82 -46.35
N ALA A 56 37.52 7.62 -45.75
CA ALA A 56 36.31 6.86 -45.43
C ALA A 56 35.44 7.58 -44.39
N VAL A 57 36.07 8.15 -43.34
CA VAL A 57 35.36 8.88 -42.27
C VAL A 57 34.76 10.19 -42.80
N THR A 58 35.49 10.95 -43.62
CA THR A 58 34.98 12.21 -44.20
C THR A 58 33.86 11.94 -45.21
N GLN A 59 33.98 10.89 -46.03
CA GLN A 59 32.93 10.47 -46.94
C GLN A 59 31.67 10.06 -46.16
N TRP A 60 31.80 9.21 -45.15
CA TRP A 60 30.68 8.79 -44.29
C TRP A 60 30.02 9.98 -43.59
N ALA A 61 30.80 10.87 -42.98
CA ALA A 61 30.30 12.04 -42.25
C ALA A 61 29.55 13.04 -43.14
N ARG A 62 29.84 13.04 -44.46
CA ARG A 62 29.10 13.85 -45.45
C ARG A 62 27.84 13.17 -45.96
N THR A 63 27.80 11.84 -45.95
CA THR A 63 26.65 11.06 -46.46
C THR A 63 25.64 10.66 -45.38
N THR A 64 26.03 10.73 -44.11
CA THR A 64 25.15 10.37 -43.00
C THR A 64 24.04 11.40 -42.78
N SER A 65 22.88 10.94 -42.31
CA SER A 65 21.75 11.78 -41.90
C SER A 65 21.97 12.44 -40.52
N MET A 66 23.08 12.13 -39.84
CA MET A 66 23.45 12.79 -38.59
C MET A 66 23.77 14.26 -38.83
N HIS A 67 23.02 15.13 -38.17
CA HIS A 67 23.21 16.58 -38.31
C HIS A 67 24.48 17.00 -37.56
N GLY A 68 25.22 17.96 -38.12
CA GLY A 68 26.41 18.55 -37.48
C GLY A 68 27.72 17.78 -37.68
N ILE A 69 27.69 16.46 -37.95
CA ILE A 69 28.93 15.68 -38.13
C ILE A 69 29.66 15.98 -39.44
N GLY A 70 28.91 16.29 -40.51
CA GLY A 70 29.47 16.78 -41.77
C GLY A 70 30.24 18.10 -41.60
N LYS A 71 29.80 18.98 -40.69
CA LYS A 71 30.45 20.27 -40.38
C LYS A 71 31.81 20.13 -39.70
N LEU A 72 32.12 18.96 -39.14
CA LEU A 72 33.42 18.63 -38.56
C LEU A 72 34.43 18.16 -39.63
N THR A 73 33.94 17.67 -40.77
CA THR A 73 34.73 17.02 -41.84
C THR A 73 34.75 17.82 -43.16
N GLU A 74 34.17 19.03 -43.15
CA GLU A 74 34.36 20.02 -44.21
C GLU A 74 35.80 20.54 -44.15
N ASP A 75 36.61 20.04 -45.08
CA ASP A 75 37.93 20.59 -45.42
C ASP A 75 37.68 21.72 -46.42
N GLU A 76 37.79 22.97 -45.96
CA GLU A 76 37.90 24.10 -46.89
C GLU A 76 39.35 24.25 -47.30
N ALA A 77 39.56 24.41 -48.61
CA ALA A 77 40.87 24.65 -49.21
C ALA A 77 41.52 25.96 -48.74
N ASP A 78 40.77 26.86 -48.12
CA ASP A 78 41.22 28.14 -47.58
C ASP A 78 40.97 28.19 -46.06
N ALA A 79 41.98 27.77 -45.28
CA ALA A 79 42.11 27.94 -43.83
C ALA A 79 40.86 27.64 -42.95
N PRO A 80 40.60 26.37 -42.57
CA PRO A 80 39.53 26.05 -41.63
C PRO A 80 39.84 26.66 -40.25
N SER A 81 39.02 27.62 -39.81
CA SER A 81 39.20 28.18 -38.47
C SER A 81 39.00 27.08 -37.43
N ALA A 82 40.03 26.83 -36.61
CA ALA A 82 39.95 25.88 -35.49
C ALA A 82 38.74 26.20 -34.59
N MET A 83 38.37 27.49 -34.51
CA MET A 83 37.17 27.99 -33.86
C MET A 83 35.88 27.33 -34.39
N ARG A 84 35.68 27.22 -35.71
CA ARG A 84 34.48 26.58 -36.28
C ARG A 84 34.37 25.12 -35.84
N ARG A 85 35.47 24.38 -35.89
CA ARG A 85 35.51 22.96 -35.48
C ARG A 85 35.22 22.81 -34.00
N ILE A 86 35.77 23.68 -33.16
CA ILE A 86 35.50 23.70 -31.72
C ILE A 86 34.02 23.98 -31.46
N VAL A 87 33.44 25.02 -32.09
CA VAL A 87 32.03 25.38 -31.93
C VAL A 87 31.11 24.23 -32.33
N TRP A 88 31.31 23.63 -33.51
CA TRP A 88 30.48 22.50 -33.95
C TRP A 88 30.67 21.24 -33.10
N THR A 89 31.88 21.01 -32.58
CA THR A 89 32.15 19.91 -31.65
C THR A 89 31.40 20.12 -30.33
N CYS A 90 31.48 21.32 -29.75
CA CYS A 90 30.75 21.67 -28.55
C CYS A 90 29.24 21.53 -28.75
N LEU A 91 28.69 22.06 -29.84
CA LEU A 91 27.26 21.93 -30.15
C LEU A 91 26.82 20.47 -30.30
N LEU A 92 27.62 19.65 -30.98
CA LEU A 92 27.32 18.22 -31.16
C LEU A 92 27.37 17.48 -29.81
N VAL A 93 28.40 17.70 -29.00
CA VAL A 93 28.53 17.09 -27.66
C VAL A 93 27.37 17.52 -26.75
N CYS A 94 27.04 18.80 -26.72
CA CYS A 94 25.91 19.32 -25.94
C CYS A 94 24.58 18.69 -26.40
N SER A 95 24.36 18.59 -27.72
CA SER A 95 23.14 17.99 -28.27
C SER A 95 23.02 16.50 -27.94
N VAL A 96 24.11 15.73 -28.04
CA VAL A 96 24.11 14.30 -27.68
C VAL A 96 23.92 14.10 -26.18
N GLY A 97 24.56 14.92 -25.34
CA GLY A 97 24.37 14.88 -23.90
C GLY A 97 22.94 15.20 -23.48
N PHE A 98 22.34 16.24 -24.05
CA PHE A 98 20.94 16.59 -23.78
C PHE A 98 19.97 15.49 -24.26
N PHE A 99 20.23 14.89 -25.42
CA PHE A 99 19.45 13.78 -25.93
C PHE A 99 19.51 12.55 -25.00
N ALA A 100 20.69 12.16 -24.53
CA ALA A 100 20.85 11.07 -23.56
C ALA A 100 20.15 11.37 -22.23
N TYR A 101 20.22 12.62 -21.76
CA TYR A 101 19.47 13.07 -20.59
C TYR A 101 17.95 12.90 -20.80
N GLN A 102 17.41 13.39 -21.92
CA GLN A 102 15.98 13.26 -22.22
C GLN A 102 15.51 11.80 -22.32
N ILE A 103 16.31 10.92 -22.95
CA ILE A 103 16.02 9.49 -23.00
C ILE A 103 16.01 8.87 -21.60
N SER A 104 16.98 9.21 -20.74
CA SER A 104 17.01 8.66 -19.38
C SER A 104 15.81 9.12 -18.56
N GLN A 105 15.39 10.38 -18.68
CA GLN A 105 14.17 10.88 -18.04
C GLN A 105 12.91 10.15 -18.55
N LEU A 106 12.81 9.91 -19.86
CA LEU A 106 11.69 9.16 -20.42
C LEU A 106 11.68 7.70 -19.97
N ALA A 107 12.84 7.05 -19.91
CA ALA A 107 12.97 5.68 -19.42
C ALA A 107 12.56 5.58 -17.94
N ILE A 108 13.04 6.50 -17.09
CA ILE A 108 12.64 6.56 -15.67
C ILE A 108 11.12 6.76 -15.55
N LYS A 109 10.55 7.71 -16.29
CA LYS A 109 9.11 7.98 -16.29
C LYS A 109 8.30 6.78 -16.78
N PHE A 110 8.79 6.05 -17.78
CA PHE A 110 8.15 4.83 -18.27
C PHE A 110 8.21 3.71 -17.22
N SER A 111 9.36 3.52 -16.56
CA SER A 111 9.55 2.53 -15.49
C SER A 111 8.78 2.84 -14.21
N GLN A 112 8.31 4.06 -14.02
CA GLN A 112 7.42 4.44 -12.91
C GLN A 112 5.97 4.01 -13.12
N PHE A 113 5.61 3.52 -14.32
CA PHE A 113 4.25 3.11 -14.69
C PHE A 113 3.16 4.09 -14.21
N PRO A 114 3.27 5.39 -14.52
CA PRO A 114 2.31 6.38 -14.03
C PRO A 114 0.92 6.11 -14.63
N VAL A 115 -0.09 5.96 -13.78
CA VAL A 115 -1.47 5.72 -14.19
C VAL A 115 -2.24 7.05 -14.17
N ALA A 116 -2.85 7.41 -15.29
CA ALA A 116 -3.72 8.59 -15.37
C ALA A 116 -5.18 8.16 -15.18
N THR A 117 -5.82 8.60 -14.10
CA THR A 117 -7.25 8.37 -13.87
C THR A 117 -8.06 9.41 -14.65
N ARG A 118 -8.93 8.96 -15.56
CA ARG A 118 -9.94 9.82 -16.21
C ARG A 118 -11.25 9.71 -15.43
N ARG A 119 -11.85 10.84 -15.08
CA ARG A 119 -13.19 10.90 -14.49
C ARG A 119 -14.16 11.34 -15.57
N TYR A 120 -15.21 10.56 -15.77
CA TYR A 120 -16.33 10.92 -16.63
C TYR A 120 -17.54 11.11 -15.73
N GLU A 121 -18.34 12.12 -16.03
CA GLU A 121 -19.66 12.30 -15.44
C GLU A 121 -20.65 11.73 -16.45
N GLU A 122 -21.45 10.77 -16.02
CA GLU A 122 -22.44 10.10 -16.87
C GLU A 122 -23.82 10.53 -16.39
N ASP A 123 -24.57 11.19 -17.29
CA ASP A 123 -25.95 11.58 -17.04
C ASP A 123 -26.87 10.35 -17.12
N VAL A 124 -27.06 9.70 -15.98
CA VAL A 124 -27.96 8.55 -15.84
C VAL A 124 -29.35 8.98 -15.39
N THR A 125 -30.38 8.44 -16.05
CA THR A 125 -31.80 8.74 -15.72
C THR A 125 -32.26 8.13 -14.41
N SER A 126 -31.59 7.07 -13.96
CA SER A 126 -31.79 6.48 -12.63
C SER A 126 -30.55 5.74 -12.16
N VAL A 127 -30.26 5.83 -10.87
CA VAL A 127 -29.21 5.08 -10.19
C VAL A 127 -29.81 3.99 -9.34
N GLN A 128 -29.08 2.89 -9.17
CA GLN A 128 -29.46 1.83 -8.24
C GLN A 128 -29.34 2.35 -6.80
N PHE A 129 -30.41 2.19 -6.02
CA PHE A 129 -30.36 2.53 -4.60
C PHE A 129 -29.53 1.47 -3.86
N PRO A 130 -28.62 1.86 -2.96
CA PRO A 130 -27.77 0.91 -2.26
C PRO A 130 -28.55 0.06 -1.25
N ALA A 131 -27.92 -1.02 -0.77
CA ALA A 131 -28.41 -1.74 0.39
C ALA A 131 -28.03 -0.96 1.66
N VAL A 132 -28.96 -0.87 2.61
CA VAL A 132 -28.76 -0.15 3.88
C VAL A 132 -28.91 -1.13 5.03
N THR A 133 -27.83 -1.31 5.78
CA THR A 133 -27.78 -2.18 6.96
C THR A 133 -27.82 -1.34 8.23
N ILE A 134 -28.67 -1.74 9.18
CA ILE A 134 -28.86 -1.12 10.48
C ILE A 134 -28.52 -2.14 11.56
N CYS A 135 -27.65 -1.75 12.49
CA CYS A 135 -27.30 -2.55 13.66
C CYS A 135 -27.43 -1.71 14.92
N PRO A 136 -28.24 -2.12 15.90
CA PRO A 136 -28.20 -1.55 17.23
C PRO A 136 -26.78 -1.68 17.82
N ILE A 137 -26.25 -0.62 18.42
CA ILE A 137 -24.98 -0.72 19.15
C ILE A 137 -25.13 -1.67 20.35
N ASN A 138 -26.31 -1.64 20.98
CA ASN A 138 -26.70 -2.60 21.97
C ASN A 138 -27.63 -3.66 21.37
N GLY A 139 -27.08 -4.85 21.10
CA GLY A 139 -27.85 -5.95 20.52
C GLY A 139 -28.84 -6.58 21.49
N LEU A 140 -28.58 -6.48 22.80
CA LEU A 140 -29.41 -7.07 23.85
C LEU A 140 -30.28 -6.00 24.51
N SER A 141 -31.50 -6.40 24.86
CA SER A 141 -32.47 -5.57 25.55
C SER A 141 -33.02 -6.30 26.78
N ASN A 142 -33.09 -5.61 27.91
CA ASN A 142 -33.58 -6.16 29.17
C ASN A 142 -35.12 -6.07 29.31
N PHE A 143 -35.87 -6.34 28.23
CA PHE A 143 -37.31 -6.10 28.18
C PHE A 143 -38.01 -6.57 29.46
N SER A 144 -38.72 -5.66 30.12
CA SER A 144 -39.27 -5.77 31.48
C SER A 144 -40.34 -6.87 31.64
N THR A 145 -39.93 -8.14 31.53
CA THR A 145 -40.72 -9.31 31.92
C THR A 145 -39.80 -10.33 32.60
N GLN A 146 -40.33 -11.03 33.61
CA GLN A 146 -39.57 -12.02 34.40
C GLN A 146 -39.00 -13.16 33.52
N ALA A 147 -39.73 -13.56 32.48
CA ALA A 147 -39.28 -14.57 31.51
C ALA A 147 -38.06 -14.09 30.71
N ASN A 148 -38.05 -12.82 30.31
CA ASN A 148 -36.94 -12.24 29.56
C ASN A 148 -35.71 -11.99 30.43
N MET A 149 -35.88 -11.66 31.71
CA MET A 149 -34.75 -11.56 32.64
C MET A 149 -34.03 -12.91 32.86
N LYS A 150 -34.79 -14.02 32.92
CA LYS A 150 -34.21 -15.36 33.02
C LYS A 150 -33.43 -15.71 31.75
N ALA A 151 -34.04 -15.50 30.58
CA ALA A 151 -33.39 -15.73 29.29
C ALA A 151 -32.15 -14.83 29.10
N LEU A 152 -32.21 -13.58 29.57
CA LEU A 152 -31.08 -12.65 29.53
C LEU A 152 -29.93 -13.16 30.39
N THR A 153 -30.22 -13.64 31.60
CA THR A 153 -29.20 -14.22 32.49
C THR A 153 -28.56 -15.47 31.87
N GLU A 154 -29.36 -16.31 31.22
CA GLU A 154 -28.88 -17.49 30.51
C GLU A 154 -27.99 -17.12 29.32
N VAL A 155 -28.41 -16.17 28.48
CA VAL A 155 -27.62 -15.68 27.35
C VAL A 155 -26.31 -15.04 27.81
N MET A 156 -26.35 -14.18 28.83
CA MET A 156 -25.13 -13.59 29.40
C MET A 156 -24.23 -14.68 30.02
N GLY A 157 -24.80 -15.71 30.64
CA GLY A 157 -24.05 -16.87 31.14
C GLY A 157 -23.30 -17.61 30.03
N TYR A 158 -23.96 -17.93 28.91
CA TYR A 158 -23.33 -18.50 27.72
C TYR A 158 -22.26 -17.58 27.13
N ILE A 159 -22.52 -16.27 27.12
CA ILE A 159 -21.56 -15.29 26.60
C ILE A 159 -20.26 -15.30 27.42
N PHE A 160 -20.37 -15.27 28.75
CA PHE A 160 -19.20 -15.26 29.62
C PHE A 160 -18.51 -16.62 29.79
N SER A 161 -19.23 -17.74 29.64
CA SER A 161 -18.63 -19.07 29.71
C SER A 161 -17.70 -19.41 28.54
N THR A 162 -17.80 -18.65 27.45
CA THR A 162 -17.02 -18.85 26.22
C THR A 162 -15.83 -17.90 26.12
N ALA A 163 -15.64 -17.04 27.13
CA ALA A 163 -14.43 -16.25 27.27
C ALA A 163 -13.22 -17.18 27.48
N PRO A 164 -12.06 -16.88 26.88
CA PRO A 164 -10.89 -17.75 26.95
C PRO A 164 -10.50 -18.02 28.41
N PRO A 165 -10.25 -19.29 28.79
CA PRO A 165 -9.74 -19.64 30.11
C PRO A 165 -8.34 -19.04 30.27
N GLY A 166 -8.28 -17.83 30.83
CA GLY A 166 -7.05 -17.04 30.92
C GLY A 166 -7.29 -15.55 31.20
N SER A 167 -8.43 -14.98 30.79
CA SER A 167 -8.82 -13.60 31.14
C SER A 167 -9.41 -13.46 32.55
N ALA A 168 -9.70 -14.59 33.19
CA ALA A 168 -9.88 -14.72 34.64
C ALA A 168 -9.04 -15.92 35.11
N SER A 169 -7.72 -15.85 34.99
CA SER A 169 -6.84 -16.82 35.64
C SER A 169 -6.68 -16.47 37.12
N THR A 170 -7.45 -17.18 37.95
CA THR A 170 -7.17 -17.35 39.36
C THR A 170 -5.89 -18.19 39.54
N ASN A 171 -4.78 -17.54 39.83
CA ASN A 171 -3.91 -18.01 40.91
C ASN A 171 -4.28 -17.18 42.14
N SER A 172 -5.44 -17.47 42.74
CA SER A 172 -5.91 -16.81 43.96
C SER A 172 -5.12 -17.20 45.22
N SER A 173 -4.11 -18.06 45.07
CA SER A 173 -3.30 -18.63 46.15
C SER A 173 -2.04 -17.83 46.53
N SER A 174 -1.73 -16.71 45.86
CA SER A 174 -0.52 -15.90 46.16
C SER A 174 -0.79 -14.44 46.55
N LEU A 175 -2.05 -14.05 46.74
CA LEU A 175 -2.39 -12.67 47.13
C LEU A 175 -2.52 -12.54 48.66
N PRO A 176 -1.92 -11.51 49.28
CA PRO A 176 -1.98 -11.32 50.73
C PRO A 176 -3.43 -11.25 51.23
N ALA A 177 -3.71 -11.97 52.30
CA ALA A 177 -5.07 -12.16 52.84
C ALA A 177 -5.73 -10.87 53.36
N ASN A 178 -4.94 -9.81 53.56
CA ASN A 178 -5.37 -8.55 54.16
C ASN A 178 -5.53 -7.46 53.10
N MET A 179 -6.34 -7.74 52.08
CA MET A 179 -6.67 -6.80 51.00
C MET A 179 -8.18 -6.72 50.84
N THR A 180 -8.68 -5.53 50.56
CA THR A 180 -10.10 -5.34 50.27
C THR A 180 -10.48 -5.96 48.93
N CYS A 181 -11.77 -6.28 48.76
CA CYS A 181 -12.27 -6.86 47.51
C CYS A 181 -11.96 -5.98 46.28
N GLU A 182 -12.03 -4.66 46.43
CA GLU A 182 -11.68 -3.71 45.37
C GLU A 182 -10.19 -3.72 45.00
N GLU A 183 -9.29 -3.79 45.98
CA GLU A 183 -7.85 -3.86 45.72
C GLU A 183 -7.51 -5.17 45.01
N LYS A 184 -8.14 -6.26 45.42
CA LYS A 184 -7.92 -7.59 44.83
C LYS A 184 -8.37 -7.63 43.37
N TRP A 185 -9.50 -6.99 43.10
CA TRP A 185 -10.02 -6.77 41.76
C TRP A 185 -9.10 -5.90 40.89
N ARG A 186 -8.56 -4.79 41.42
CA ARG A 186 -7.62 -3.91 40.70
C ARG A 186 -6.31 -4.62 40.31
N LEU A 187 -5.76 -5.47 41.18
CA LEU A 187 -4.49 -6.16 40.89
C LEU A 187 -4.64 -7.24 39.82
N THR A 188 -5.75 -7.99 39.82
CA THR A 188 -6.02 -9.04 38.83
C THR A 188 -6.43 -8.51 37.46
N THR A 189 -6.84 -7.24 37.37
CA THR A 189 -7.32 -6.61 36.13
C THR A 189 -6.27 -5.73 35.43
N SER A 190 -5.07 -5.56 36.00
CA SER A 190 -4.00 -4.72 35.44
C SER A 190 -3.45 -5.21 34.08
N ASN A 191 -3.57 -6.51 33.77
CA ASN A 191 -3.20 -7.11 32.48
C ASN A 191 -4.42 -7.42 31.60
N VAL A 192 -5.62 -7.03 32.02
CA VAL A 192 -6.87 -7.22 31.27
C VAL A 192 -7.16 -5.89 30.58
N PRO A 193 -7.37 -5.86 29.26
CA PRO A 193 -7.84 -4.64 28.61
C PRO A 193 -9.16 -4.25 29.31
N SER A 194 -9.37 -2.97 29.62
CA SER A 194 -10.45 -2.39 30.48
C SER A 194 -11.73 -3.24 30.62
N LYS A 195 -12.47 -3.16 31.74
CA LYS A 195 -13.78 -3.84 31.94
C LYS A 195 -14.61 -3.92 30.65
N GLU A 196 -14.66 -2.83 29.90
CA GLU A 196 -15.23 -2.69 28.56
C GLU A 196 -14.65 -3.68 27.53
N ASN A 197 -13.34 -3.67 27.28
CA ASN A 197 -12.69 -4.58 26.34
C ASN A 197 -12.91 -6.06 26.66
N PHE A 198 -12.94 -6.44 27.95
CA PHE A 198 -13.31 -7.79 28.37
C PHE A 198 -14.76 -8.13 28.02
N LEU A 199 -15.70 -7.24 28.32
CA LEU A 199 -17.13 -7.39 28.00
C LEU A 199 -17.33 -7.49 26.47
N MET A 200 -16.68 -6.62 25.72
CA MET A 200 -16.68 -6.56 24.25
C MET A 200 -16.18 -7.85 23.62
N GLY A 201 -15.04 -8.36 24.09
CA GLY A 201 -14.44 -9.60 23.60
C GLY A 201 -15.31 -10.80 23.92
N SER A 202 -15.77 -10.91 25.18
CA SER A 202 -16.66 -11.99 25.62
C SER A 202 -17.96 -12.00 24.83
N TYR A 203 -18.58 -10.83 24.66
CA TYR A 203 -19.75 -10.65 23.81
C TYR A 203 -19.49 -11.12 22.38
N ALA A 204 -18.41 -10.67 21.75
CA ALA A 204 -18.10 -11.03 20.36
C ALA A 204 -17.88 -12.53 20.13
N MET A 205 -17.30 -13.23 21.10
CA MET A 205 -17.07 -14.67 21.05
C MET A 205 -18.34 -15.47 21.39
N GLY A 206 -19.09 -15.03 22.39
CA GLY A 206 -20.20 -15.76 22.99
C GLY A 206 -21.53 -15.57 22.27
N ILE A 207 -21.86 -14.32 21.94
CA ILE A 207 -22.19 -13.94 20.57
C ILE A 207 -22.78 -15.05 19.73
N ASN A 208 -21.96 -15.61 18.87
CA ASN A 208 -22.35 -16.56 17.82
C ASN A 208 -22.68 -17.97 18.31
N GLN A 209 -22.43 -18.29 19.58
CA GLN A 209 -22.65 -19.64 20.14
C GLN A 209 -24.07 -19.83 20.70
N VAL A 210 -24.78 -18.73 20.96
CA VAL A 210 -26.16 -18.77 21.46
C VAL A 210 -27.11 -19.24 20.35
N ASN A 211 -28.12 -20.04 20.69
CA ASN A 211 -29.18 -20.41 19.74
C ASN A 211 -29.98 -19.17 19.29
N ASP A 212 -30.32 -19.08 18.01
CA ASP A 212 -31.00 -17.91 17.46
C ASP A 212 -32.38 -17.66 18.10
N SER A 213 -33.12 -18.71 18.47
CA SER A 213 -34.42 -18.59 19.15
C SER A 213 -34.29 -17.95 20.54
N LEU A 214 -33.29 -18.38 21.31
CA LEU A 214 -32.98 -17.84 22.63
C LEU A 214 -32.48 -16.41 22.51
N LEU A 215 -31.55 -16.15 21.58
CA LEU A 215 -31.02 -14.81 21.34
C LEU A 215 -32.13 -13.85 20.88
N ALA A 216 -33.05 -14.28 20.02
CA ALA A 216 -34.16 -13.46 19.54
C ALA A 216 -35.20 -13.10 20.63
N SER A 217 -35.20 -13.79 21.77
CA SER A 217 -36.05 -13.46 22.92
C SER A 217 -35.54 -12.26 23.71
N VAL A 218 -34.21 -12.06 23.72
CA VAL A 218 -33.52 -11.01 24.49
C VAL A 218 -32.89 -9.93 23.62
N SER A 219 -32.92 -10.08 22.30
CA SER A 219 -32.36 -9.10 21.38
C SER A 219 -33.35 -7.99 21.04
N VAL A 220 -32.80 -6.82 20.72
CA VAL A 220 -33.56 -5.73 20.10
C VAL A 220 -34.16 -6.22 18.79
N ARG A 221 -35.48 -6.04 18.63
CA ARG A 221 -36.22 -6.44 17.42
C ARG A 221 -36.53 -5.22 16.56
N LEU A 222 -36.38 -5.35 15.24
CA LEU A 222 -36.68 -4.27 14.30
C LEU A 222 -38.09 -3.70 14.48
N GLN A 223 -39.10 -4.55 14.77
CA GLN A 223 -40.48 -4.12 14.98
C GLN A 223 -40.67 -3.17 16.16
N ARG A 224 -39.71 -3.11 17.11
CA ARG A 224 -39.77 -2.17 18.25
C ARG A 224 -38.97 -0.90 18.03
N ILE A 225 -37.94 -0.96 17.20
CA ILE A 225 -37.06 0.19 16.96
C ILE A 225 -37.44 0.94 15.70
N LEU A 226 -38.10 0.34 14.71
CA LEU A 226 -38.53 1.01 13.49
C LEU A 226 -39.90 1.65 13.71
N LEU A 227 -39.92 2.96 13.96
CA LEU A 227 -41.16 3.73 14.16
C LEU A 227 -41.83 4.09 12.84
N ASP A 228 -41.03 4.52 11.87
CA ASP A 228 -41.48 4.87 10.54
C ASP A 228 -40.42 4.53 9.50
N CYS A 229 -40.87 4.20 8.29
CA CYS A 229 -40.03 3.78 7.17
C CYS A 229 -40.72 4.13 5.85
N SER A 230 -40.06 4.92 5.01
CA SER A 230 -40.52 5.17 3.65
C SER A 230 -39.39 5.21 2.65
N TYR A 231 -39.62 4.65 1.46
CA TYR A 231 -38.73 4.74 0.31
C TYR A 231 -39.48 5.37 -0.87
N LEU A 232 -39.00 6.50 -1.39
CA LEU A 232 -39.71 7.29 -2.41
C LEU A 232 -41.16 7.62 -1.99
N GLY A 233 -41.37 7.89 -0.70
CA GLY A 233 -42.69 8.12 -0.10
C GLY A 233 -43.57 6.88 0.08
N MET A 234 -43.15 5.69 -0.37
CA MET A 234 -43.89 4.45 -0.15
C MET A 234 -43.48 3.80 1.17
N GLN A 235 -44.47 3.39 1.97
CA GLN A 235 -44.23 2.81 3.28
C GLN A 235 -43.50 1.45 3.16
N CYS A 236 -42.41 1.30 3.90
CA CYS A 236 -41.71 0.03 4.10
C CYS A 236 -42.04 -0.58 5.46
N THR A 237 -41.91 -1.89 5.56
CA THR A 237 -42.24 -2.68 6.74
C THR A 237 -41.03 -3.46 7.24
N PRO A 238 -41.02 -3.92 8.49
CA PRO A 238 -39.97 -4.82 8.98
C PRO A 238 -39.78 -6.11 8.17
N LYS A 239 -40.76 -6.51 7.34
CA LYS A 239 -40.67 -7.69 6.46
C LYS A 239 -39.77 -7.45 5.25
N ASP A 240 -39.56 -6.20 4.88
CA ASP A 240 -38.70 -5.81 3.75
C ASP A 240 -37.21 -5.87 4.11
N PHE A 241 -36.90 -6.16 5.37
CA PHE A 241 -35.54 -6.28 5.89
C PHE A 241 -35.12 -7.74 6.02
N VAL A 242 -33.92 -8.04 5.53
CA VAL A 242 -33.24 -9.31 5.78
C VAL A 242 -32.48 -9.20 7.10
N THR A 243 -32.76 -10.12 8.02
CA THR A 243 -32.07 -10.20 9.31
C THR A 243 -30.86 -11.12 9.20
N PHE A 244 -29.73 -10.70 9.76
CA PHE A 244 -28.54 -11.54 9.90
C PHE A 244 -27.84 -11.27 11.22
N ARG A 245 -26.94 -12.18 11.62
CA ARG A 245 -26.20 -12.08 12.88
C ARG A 245 -24.85 -11.44 12.68
N ASN A 246 -24.49 -10.54 13.59
CA ASN A 246 -23.19 -9.90 13.68
C ASN A 246 -22.56 -10.18 15.05
N ALA A 247 -21.28 -10.53 15.05
CA ALA A 247 -20.55 -10.85 16.27
C ALA A 247 -20.45 -9.65 17.24
N ALA A 248 -20.36 -8.42 16.74
CA ALA A 248 -20.24 -7.23 17.58
C ALA A 248 -21.60 -6.70 18.05
N PHE A 249 -22.64 -6.82 17.23
CA PHE A 249 -23.90 -6.08 17.43
C PHE A 249 -25.14 -6.97 17.62
N GLY A 250 -25.02 -8.30 17.53
CA GLY A 250 -26.20 -9.19 17.58
C GLY A 250 -26.97 -9.16 16.26
N PHE A 251 -28.30 -9.03 16.30
CA PHE A 251 -29.11 -8.99 15.08
C PHE A 251 -29.01 -7.64 14.36
N CYS A 252 -28.72 -7.72 13.07
CA CYS A 252 -28.67 -6.59 12.14
C CYS A 252 -29.69 -6.77 11.03
N TYR A 253 -30.16 -5.66 10.47
CA TYR A 253 -31.26 -5.61 9.51
C TYR A 253 -30.83 -4.90 8.24
N THR A 254 -31.02 -5.53 7.07
CA THR A 254 -30.66 -4.92 5.79
C THR A 254 -31.86 -4.81 4.88
N ILE A 255 -32.14 -3.60 4.41
CA ILE A 255 -33.16 -3.34 3.40
C ILE A 255 -32.52 -3.27 2.01
N ASN A 256 -33.29 -3.68 0.99
CA ASN A 256 -32.87 -3.64 -0.41
C ASN A 256 -31.59 -4.46 -0.70
N LEU A 257 -31.45 -5.64 -0.06
CA LEU A 257 -30.30 -6.53 -0.27
C LEU A 257 -30.19 -7.07 -1.70
N ASN A 258 -31.33 -7.25 -2.37
CA ASN A 258 -31.42 -7.66 -3.77
C ASN A 258 -31.03 -6.53 -4.75
N GLY A 259 -30.94 -5.28 -4.28
CA GLY A 259 -30.66 -4.11 -5.10
C GLY A 259 -31.76 -3.82 -6.13
N SER A 260 -33.02 -4.19 -5.87
CA SER A 260 -34.10 -3.93 -6.84
C SER A 260 -34.51 -2.46 -6.89
N TRP A 261 -34.19 -1.69 -5.85
CA TRP A 261 -34.60 -0.29 -5.76
C TRP A 261 -33.75 0.62 -6.64
N ARG A 262 -34.40 1.60 -7.26
CA ARG A 262 -33.78 2.62 -8.12
C ARG A 262 -34.31 3.99 -7.77
N MET A 263 -33.47 5.02 -7.90
CA MET A 263 -33.86 6.42 -7.72
C MET A 263 -33.50 7.22 -8.97
N ALA A 264 -34.45 8.01 -9.47
CA ALA A 264 -34.27 8.88 -10.64
C ALA A 264 -33.90 10.33 -10.26
N SER A 265 -34.16 10.70 -9.01
CA SER A 265 -33.90 12.03 -8.50
C SER A 265 -33.51 11.94 -7.04
N TYR A 266 -32.75 12.91 -6.56
CA TYR A 266 -32.36 13.05 -5.16
C TYR A 266 -33.27 14.04 -4.45
N GLY A 267 -33.32 13.96 -3.11
CA GLY A 267 -34.11 14.86 -2.27
C GLY A 267 -34.76 14.11 -1.10
N PRO A 268 -35.29 14.84 -0.10
CA PRO A 268 -35.84 14.22 1.11
C PRO A 268 -36.99 13.26 0.78
N PHE A 269 -37.91 13.64 -0.11
CA PHE A 269 -39.02 12.77 -0.54
C PHE A 269 -38.60 11.64 -1.49
N ASN A 270 -37.51 11.84 -2.23
CA ASN A 270 -36.93 10.83 -3.14
C ASN A 270 -35.77 10.09 -2.47
N SER A 271 -35.96 9.69 -1.21
CA SER A 271 -34.94 9.01 -0.41
C SER A 271 -35.53 7.86 0.42
N LEU A 272 -34.65 7.15 1.12
CA LEU A 272 -35.03 6.27 2.22
C LEU A 272 -35.08 7.10 3.50
N GLN A 273 -36.26 7.24 4.10
CA GLN A 273 -36.47 7.87 5.39
C GLN A 273 -36.82 6.80 6.42
N MET A 274 -36.19 6.85 7.58
CA MET A 274 -36.46 5.93 8.68
C MET A 274 -36.38 6.68 9.99
N THR A 275 -37.34 6.43 10.87
CA THR A 275 -37.34 6.93 12.24
C THR A 275 -37.08 5.76 13.18
N LEU A 276 -35.99 5.83 13.93
CA LEU A 276 -35.54 4.75 14.81
C LEU A 276 -35.64 5.14 16.29
N ALA A 277 -36.28 4.29 17.10
CA ALA A 277 -36.35 4.43 18.55
C ALA A 277 -35.13 3.78 19.22
N LEU A 278 -34.37 4.57 19.97
CA LEU A 278 -33.17 4.09 20.67
C LEU A 278 -33.50 3.22 21.89
N ASN A 279 -34.55 3.55 22.64
CA ASN A 279 -34.96 2.86 23.87
C ASN A 279 -33.79 2.61 24.85
N GLN A 280 -33.05 3.67 25.20
CA GLN A 280 -31.84 3.58 26.02
C GLN A 280 -32.06 3.00 27.42
N SER A 281 -33.28 3.10 27.96
CA SER A 281 -33.68 2.46 29.22
C SER A 281 -33.48 0.94 29.21
N ASP A 282 -33.55 0.34 28.02
CA ASP A 282 -33.59 -1.11 27.87
C ASP A 282 -32.19 -1.72 27.70
N TYR A 283 -31.15 -0.89 27.79
CA TYR A 283 -29.79 -1.27 27.44
C TYR A 283 -29.16 -2.19 28.47
N VAL A 284 -28.47 -3.20 27.98
CA VAL A 284 -27.64 -4.12 28.76
C VAL A 284 -26.19 -3.71 28.59
N ASP A 285 -25.44 -3.57 29.69
CA ASP A 285 -24.02 -3.23 29.63
C ASP A 285 -23.24 -4.36 28.95
N ASN A 286 -22.86 -4.14 27.69
CA ASN A 286 -22.08 -5.03 26.86
C ASN A 286 -20.65 -4.49 26.63
N GLY A 287 -20.24 -3.45 27.36
CA GLY A 287 -18.91 -2.84 27.28
C GLY A 287 -18.72 -1.82 26.16
N TYR A 288 -19.71 -1.57 25.30
CA TYR A 288 -19.57 -0.61 24.19
C TYR A 288 -19.64 0.86 24.64
N GLY A 289 -20.18 1.16 25.83
CA GLY A 289 -20.26 2.53 26.40
C GLY A 289 -21.16 3.53 25.64
N ASP A 290 -21.48 3.25 24.38
CA ASP A 290 -22.19 4.12 23.46
C ASP A 290 -23.67 3.71 23.29
N ALA A 291 -24.52 4.70 22.94
CA ALA A 291 -25.90 4.47 22.55
C ALA A 291 -26.19 4.98 21.14
N GLY A 292 -26.89 4.17 20.33
CA GLY A 292 -27.06 4.48 18.92
C GLY A 292 -27.34 3.28 18.03
N PHE A 293 -27.36 3.57 16.73
CA PHE A 293 -27.34 2.59 15.65
C PHE A 293 -26.11 2.82 14.79
N ARG A 294 -25.51 1.73 14.30
CA ARG A 294 -24.55 1.77 13.20
C ARG A 294 -25.27 1.50 11.89
N ILE A 295 -25.07 2.39 10.93
CA ILE A 295 -25.66 2.31 9.60
C ILE A 295 -24.53 2.11 8.59
N LEU A 296 -24.66 1.08 7.75
CA LEU A 296 -23.74 0.79 6.67
C LEU A 296 -24.48 0.83 5.34
N ILE A 297 -23.96 1.63 4.42
CA ILE A 297 -24.46 1.74 3.04
C ILE A 297 -23.50 0.98 2.14
N THR A 298 -24.01 0.01 1.37
CA THR A 298 -23.19 -0.81 0.47
C THR A 298 -23.86 -0.99 -0.89
N SER A 299 -23.06 -1.14 -1.94
CA SER A 299 -23.56 -1.39 -3.30
C SER A 299 -24.15 -2.79 -3.48
N ARG A 300 -23.68 -3.80 -2.72
CA ARG A 300 -24.18 -5.19 -2.63
C ARG A 300 -23.41 -6.02 -1.57
N ALA A 301 -23.88 -7.23 -1.26
CA ALA A 301 -23.26 -8.18 -0.31
C ALA A 301 -21.88 -8.71 -0.78
N PRO A 302 -20.97 -9.16 0.13
CA PRO A 302 -21.20 -9.44 1.55
C PRO A 302 -21.10 -8.21 2.45
N ILE A 303 -22.08 -8.08 3.34
CA ILE A 303 -22.13 -7.06 4.39
C ILE A 303 -21.06 -7.38 5.43
N ARG A 304 -19.91 -6.70 5.38
CA ARG A 304 -18.95 -6.70 6.49
C ARG A 304 -18.98 -5.33 7.14
N LEU A 305 -19.53 -5.26 8.35
CA LEU A 305 -19.46 -4.06 9.15
C LEU A 305 -18.02 -3.83 9.61
N PRO A 306 -17.51 -2.58 9.55
CA PRO A 306 -16.23 -2.26 10.14
C PRO A 306 -16.23 -2.63 11.63
N ARG A 307 -15.17 -3.31 12.07
CA ARG A 307 -14.94 -3.54 13.50
C ARG A 307 -14.91 -2.18 14.21
N PRO A 308 -15.45 -2.04 15.44
CA PRO A 308 -15.25 -0.84 16.23
C PRO A 308 -13.75 -0.48 16.27
N PRO A 309 -13.39 0.82 16.21
CA PRO A 309 -12.03 1.22 16.50
C PRO A 309 -11.68 0.76 17.92
N ALA A 310 -10.48 0.21 18.10
CA ALA A 310 -9.95 -0.01 19.43
C ALA A 310 -9.84 1.36 20.10
N SER A 311 -10.46 1.53 21.27
CA SER A 311 -10.21 2.72 22.09
C SER A 311 -8.72 2.73 22.46
N THR A 312 -8.04 3.83 22.13
CA THR A 312 -6.66 4.12 22.55
C THR A 312 -6.61 4.56 24.00
#